data_AF-A0A7X4GYV0-F1
#
_entry.id   AF-A0A7X4GYV0-F1
#
_cell.length_a   1.000
_cell.length_b   1.000
_cell.length_c   1.000
_cell.angle_alpha   90.00
_cell.angle_beta   90.00
_cell.angle_gamma   90.00
#
_symmetry.space_group_name_H-M   'P 1'
#
loop_
_entity.id
_entity.type
_entity.pdbx_description
1 polymer ?
#
loop_
_entity_poly.entity_id
_entity_poly.type
_entity_poly.pdbx_seq_one_letter_code
_entity_poly.pdbx_strand_id
1 'polypeptide(L)'
;MHTIAALDLEPIKVKLMHEESGEGWTLERANAVEFEYRRFLYLMKQYPHEQTAPLVDVDTFWHYHILDTMKYHADCDAVFGHYLHHFPYIGLRGEDDEAAHIRVGQRMKELYEDTFGEDYVRASAGAFAHSGVLVQDIAHSGVLAADVAHSGVLASDIAHSGVLAADVAHSGVLNTSVVAAEAAIVAAQQSSFYTLRPRLSQSA
;
A
#
# COMPACT_ATOMS: atom_id res chain seq x y z
N MET A 1 -15.89 -18.32 6.47
CA MET A 1 -14.46 -18.10 6.17
C MET A 1 -14.06 -18.57 4.77
N HIS A 2 -14.47 -19.75 4.29
CA HIS A 2 -14.05 -20.26 2.98
C HIS A 2 -14.28 -19.32 1.78
N THR A 3 -15.42 -18.61 1.71
CA THR A 3 -15.71 -17.74 0.55
C THR A 3 -14.77 -16.54 0.43
N ILE A 4 -14.46 -15.86 1.54
CA ILE A 4 -13.54 -14.71 1.53
C ILE A 4 -12.14 -15.15 1.10
N ALA A 5 -11.67 -16.30 1.58
CA ALA A 5 -10.36 -16.84 1.19
C ALA A 5 -10.30 -17.25 -0.30
N ALA A 6 -11.43 -17.59 -0.91
CA ALA A 6 -11.52 -18.02 -2.30
C ALA A 6 -11.59 -16.87 -3.31
N LEU A 7 -11.75 -15.61 -2.86
CA LEU A 7 -11.75 -14.45 -3.76
C LEU A 7 -10.40 -14.34 -4.48
N ASP A 8 -10.46 -14.26 -5.80
CA ASP A 8 -9.31 -13.90 -6.62
C ASP A 8 -9.10 -12.38 -6.58
N LEU A 9 -8.13 -11.91 -5.81
CA LEU A 9 -7.82 -10.48 -5.67
C LEU A 9 -6.58 -10.07 -6.47
N GLU A 10 -6.05 -10.96 -7.31
CA GLU A 10 -4.84 -10.70 -8.10
C GLU A 10 -5.00 -9.50 -9.04
N PRO A 11 -6.13 -9.31 -9.77
CA PRO A 11 -6.30 -8.15 -10.64
C PRO A 11 -6.19 -6.80 -9.89
N ILE A 12 -6.67 -6.75 -8.64
CA ILE A 12 -6.61 -5.54 -7.81
C ILE A 12 -5.16 -5.23 -7.44
N LYS A 13 -4.39 -6.24 -7.03
CA LYS A 13 -2.95 -6.08 -6.75
C LYS A 13 -2.17 -5.66 -7.99
N VAL A 14 -2.38 -6.31 -9.12
CA VAL A 14 -1.73 -5.95 -10.40
C VAL A 14 -2.00 -4.47 -10.72
N LYS A 15 -3.24 -4.01 -10.51
CA LYS A 15 -3.59 -2.60 -10.73
C LYS A 15 -2.90 -1.67 -9.73
N LEU A 16 -2.90 -2.01 -8.43
CA LEU A 16 -2.23 -1.22 -7.38
C LEU A 16 -0.71 -1.13 -7.59
N MET A 17 -0.08 -2.19 -8.09
CA MET A 17 1.36 -2.25 -8.36
C MET A 17 1.76 -1.49 -9.63
N HIS A 18 0.83 -1.22 -10.54
CA HIS A 18 1.13 -0.52 -11.78
C HIS A 18 1.54 0.94 -11.50
N GLU A 19 2.79 1.30 -11.82
CA GLU A 19 3.39 2.59 -11.44
C GLU A 19 2.61 3.81 -11.93
N GLU A 20 2.19 3.84 -13.19
CA GLU A 20 1.62 5.07 -13.77
C GLU A 20 0.10 5.23 -13.55
N SER A 21 -0.59 4.12 -13.32
CA SER A 21 -2.06 4.07 -13.37
C SER A 21 -2.67 3.53 -12.07
N GLY A 22 -1.83 3.08 -11.15
CA GLY A 22 -2.16 2.67 -9.80
C GLY A 22 -1.33 3.44 -8.77
N GLU A 23 -0.95 2.78 -7.69
CA GLU A 23 -0.22 3.37 -6.56
C GLU A 23 1.30 3.06 -6.58
N GLY A 24 1.77 2.28 -7.57
CA GLY A 24 3.18 1.85 -7.64
C GLY A 24 3.62 0.98 -6.46
N TRP A 25 2.70 0.20 -5.86
CA TRP A 25 3.03 -0.63 -4.71
C TRP A 25 3.99 -1.77 -5.06
N THR A 26 4.84 -2.15 -4.10
CA THR A 26 5.60 -3.40 -4.19
C THR A 26 4.66 -4.60 -4.01
N LEU A 27 5.05 -5.75 -4.55
CA LEU A 27 4.32 -7.01 -4.34
C LEU A 27 4.19 -7.35 -2.85
N GLU A 28 5.22 -7.09 -2.05
CA GLU A 28 5.21 -7.31 -0.61
C GLU A 28 4.12 -6.48 0.07
N ARG A 29 4.06 -5.17 -0.23
CA ARG A 29 3.00 -4.29 0.31
C ARG A 29 1.62 -4.75 -0.15
N ALA A 30 1.45 -5.04 -1.44
CA ALA A 30 0.18 -5.50 -1.98
C ALA A 30 -0.32 -6.79 -1.30
N ASN A 31 0.56 -7.75 -1.03
CA ASN A 31 0.21 -8.99 -0.32
C ASN A 31 -0.10 -8.75 1.17
N ALA A 32 0.66 -7.88 1.85
CA ALA A 32 0.41 -7.54 3.25
C ALA A 32 -0.95 -6.83 3.40
N VAL A 33 -1.27 -5.91 2.50
CA VAL A 33 -2.56 -5.20 2.51
C VAL A 33 -3.71 -6.11 2.07
N GLU A 34 -3.51 -7.02 1.12
CA GLU A 34 -4.53 -8.01 0.75
C GLU A 34 -4.94 -8.87 1.96
N PHE A 35 -3.96 -9.28 2.77
CA PHE A 35 -4.22 -10.03 4.01
C PHE A 35 -5.13 -9.24 4.97
N GLU A 36 -4.81 -7.97 5.23
CA GLU A 36 -5.63 -7.11 6.09
C GLU A 36 -6.99 -6.76 5.45
N TYR A 37 -7.07 -6.63 4.13
CA TYR A 37 -8.32 -6.44 3.41
C TYR A 37 -9.26 -7.65 3.56
N ARG A 38 -8.72 -8.88 3.52
CA ARG A 38 -9.53 -10.08 3.80
C ARG A 38 -10.04 -10.11 5.24
N ARG A 39 -9.25 -9.63 6.21
CA ARG A 39 -9.71 -9.44 7.61
C ARG A 39 -10.80 -8.38 7.71
N PHE A 40 -10.67 -7.27 6.99
CA PHE A 40 -11.71 -6.26 6.88
C PHE A 40 -13.03 -6.84 6.33
N LEU A 41 -13.01 -7.58 5.22
CA LEU A 41 -14.20 -8.23 4.69
C LEU A 41 -14.84 -9.21 5.69
N TYR A 42 -14.02 -9.90 6.48
CA TYR A 42 -14.51 -10.76 7.55
C TYR A 42 -15.27 -9.96 8.61
N LEU A 43 -14.70 -8.85 9.08
CA LEU A 43 -15.35 -7.97 10.07
C LEU A 43 -16.66 -7.40 9.52
N MET A 44 -16.69 -6.94 8.27
CA MET A 44 -17.92 -6.41 7.65
C MET A 44 -19.02 -7.47 7.52
N LYS A 45 -18.65 -8.73 7.33
CA LYS A 45 -19.60 -9.84 7.33
C LYS A 45 -20.08 -10.20 8.73
N GLN A 46 -19.17 -10.18 9.71
CA GLN A 46 -19.47 -10.57 11.09
C GLN A 46 -20.29 -9.50 11.83
N TYR A 47 -20.10 -8.23 11.49
CA TYR A 47 -20.71 -7.08 12.15
C TYR A 47 -21.42 -6.15 11.14
N PRO A 48 -22.48 -6.63 10.45
CA PRO A 48 -23.08 -5.94 9.30
C PRO A 48 -23.82 -4.63 9.63
N HIS A 49 -23.95 -4.28 10.92
CA HIS A 49 -24.64 -3.07 11.37
C HIS A 49 -23.70 -2.04 12.00
N GLU A 50 -22.40 -2.36 12.08
CA GLU A 50 -21.40 -1.45 12.63
C GLU A 50 -20.95 -0.44 11.57
N GLN A 51 -20.71 0.80 12.00
CA GLN A 51 -20.07 1.81 11.17
C GLN A 51 -18.59 1.84 11.49
N THR A 52 -17.76 1.57 10.48
CA THR A 52 -16.32 1.41 10.66
C THR A 52 -15.55 2.05 9.51
N ALA A 53 -14.35 2.54 9.78
CA ALA A 53 -13.40 2.94 8.75
C ALA A 53 -12.12 2.10 8.85
N PRO A 54 -11.68 1.43 7.78
CA PRO A 54 -10.43 0.67 7.78
C PRO A 54 -9.20 1.58 7.76
N LEU A 55 -8.00 1.00 7.88
CA LEU A 55 -6.74 1.73 7.65
C LEU A 55 -6.67 2.25 6.20
N VAL A 56 -5.92 3.35 5.99
CA VAL A 56 -5.80 4.02 4.68
C VAL A 56 -5.39 3.06 3.56
N ASP A 57 -4.43 2.17 3.80
CA ASP A 57 -3.99 1.21 2.78
C ASP A 57 -5.07 0.17 2.46
N VAL A 58 -5.82 -0.28 3.48
CA VAL A 58 -6.94 -1.21 3.29
C VAL A 58 -8.12 -0.53 2.58
N ASP A 59 -8.40 0.73 2.90
CA ASP A 59 -9.39 1.56 2.21
C ASP A 59 -9.00 1.79 0.75
N THR A 60 -7.74 2.10 0.49
CA THR A 60 -7.19 2.23 -0.87
C THR A 60 -7.38 0.93 -1.64
N PHE A 61 -7.01 -0.22 -1.07
CA PHE A 61 -7.25 -1.52 -1.72
C PHE A 61 -8.74 -1.72 -2.03
N TRP A 62 -9.62 -1.36 -1.10
CA TRP A 62 -11.06 -1.46 -1.29
C TRP A 62 -11.55 -0.57 -2.43
N HIS A 63 -11.06 0.67 -2.56
CA HIS A 63 -11.41 1.55 -3.68
C HIS A 63 -11.02 0.91 -5.02
N TYR A 64 -9.82 0.35 -5.12
CA TYR A 64 -9.37 -0.32 -6.33
C TYR A 64 -10.17 -1.58 -6.65
N HIS A 65 -10.68 -2.29 -5.63
CA HIS A 65 -11.63 -3.38 -5.85
C HIS A 65 -12.96 -2.85 -6.42
N ILE A 66 -13.49 -1.74 -5.88
CA ILE A 66 -14.74 -1.11 -6.36
C ILE A 66 -14.65 -0.65 -7.82
N LEU A 67 -13.47 -0.21 -8.28
CA LEU A 67 -13.28 0.27 -9.66
C LEU A 67 -13.63 -0.79 -10.72
N ASP A 68 -13.40 -2.08 -10.44
CA ASP A 68 -13.96 -3.17 -11.24
C ASP A 68 -15.37 -3.52 -10.74
N THR A 69 -16.34 -2.73 -11.18
CA THR A 69 -17.71 -2.80 -10.67
C THR A 69 -18.39 -4.17 -10.87
N MET A 70 -18.09 -4.89 -11.95
CA MET A 70 -18.67 -6.22 -12.19
C MET A 70 -18.09 -7.24 -11.22
N LYS A 71 -16.76 -7.23 -11.07
CA LYS A 71 -16.08 -8.12 -10.13
C LYS A 71 -16.50 -7.83 -8.69
N TYR A 72 -16.47 -6.57 -8.28
CA TYR A 72 -16.84 -6.17 -6.93
C TYR A 72 -18.27 -6.56 -6.59
N HIS A 73 -19.21 -6.41 -7.53
CA HIS A 73 -20.59 -6.87 -7.35
C HIS A 73 -20.67 -8.38 -7.14
N ALA A 74 -19.99 -9.17 -7.98
CA ALA A 74 -20.00 -10.63 -7.88
C ALA A 74 -19.33 -11.13 -6.57
N ASP A 75 -18.21 -10.54 -6.19
CA ASP A 75 -17.50 -10.86 -4.96
C ASP A 75 -18.34 -10.49 -3.72
N CYS A 76 -19.05 -9.35 -3.77
CA CYS A 76 -19.97 -8.94 -2.71
C CYS A 76 -21.16 -9.90 -2.58
N ASP A 77 -21.78 -10.30 -3.69
CA ASP A 77 -22.87 -11.28 -3.67
C ASP A 77 -22.43 -12.62 -3.10
N ALA A 78 -21.25 -13.11 -3.51
CA ALA A 78 -20.69 -14.35 -2.99
C ALA A 78 -20.40 -14.27 -1.48
N VAL A 79 -19.82 -13.16 -1.00
CA VAL A 79 -19.41 -13.02 0.41
C VAL A 79 -20.57 -12.64 1.32
N PHE A 80 -21.38 -11.65 0.94
CA PHE A 80 -22.37 -11.01 1.80
C PHE A 80 -23.82 -11.34 1.39
N GLY A 81 -24.05 -11.82 0.16
CA GLY A 81 -25.39 -11.96 -0.43
C GLY A 81 -26.05 -10.61 -0.76
N HIS A 82 -25.28 -9.53 -0.71
CA HIS A 82 -25.71 -8.16 -1.02
C HIS A 82 -24.48 -7.30 -1.33
N TYR A 83 -24.70 -6.11 -1.88
CA TYR A 83 -23.63 -5.18 -2.19
C TYR A 83 -23.13 -4.48 -0.91
N LEU A 84 -21.83 -4.59 -0.61
CA LEU A 84 -21.22 -3.81 0.47
C LEU A 84 -21.00 -2.38 -0.01
N HIS A 85 -21.79 -1.43 0.49
CA HIS A 85 -21.72 -0.04 0.08
C HIS A 85 -20.56 0.70 0.76
N HIS A 86 -19.91 1.59 0.00
CA HIS A 86 -18.84 2.47 0.51
C HIS A 86 -19.29 3.93 0.49
N PHE A 87 -18.95 4.68 1.55
CA PHE A 87 -19.21 6.12 1.66
C PHE A 87 -17.89 6.88 1.85
N PRO A 88 -17.24 7.36 0.76
CA PRO A 88 -15.87 7.88 0.80
C PRO A 88 -15.76 9.33 1.29
N TYR A 89 -16.84 9.91 1.83
CA TYR A 89 -16.90 11.35 2.15
C TYR A 89 -16.86 11.66 3.65
N ILE A 90 -16.79 10.63 4.51
CA ILE A 90 -16.75 10.83 5.95
C ILE A 90 -15.48 11.59 6.35
N GLY A 91 -15.63 12.59 7.22
CA GLY A 91 -14.53 13.44 7.69
C GLY A 91 -14.25 14.67 6.83
N LEU A 92 -14.94 14.88 5.71
CA LEU A 92 -14.65 15.97 4.78
C LEU A 92 -15.58 17.19 4.95
N ARG A 93 -16.57 17.12 5.84
CA ARG A 93 -17.66 18.12 5.95
C ARG A 93 -17.66 18.89 7.28
N GLY A 94 -16.48 19.30 7.73
CA GLY A 94 -16.30 20.08 8.96
C GLY A 94 -16.09 19.23 10.21
N GLU A 95 -15.96 19.91 11.36
CA GLU A 95 -15.48 19.32 12.63
C GLU A 95 -16.33 18.14 13.12
N ASP A 96 -17.65 18.21 13.00
CA ASP A 96 -18.55 17.12 13.41
C ASP A 96 -18.34 15.83 12.61
N ASP A 97 -18.07 15.96 11.31
CA ASP A 97 -17.84 14.85 10.38
C ASP A 97 -16.44 14.25 10.60
N GLU A 98 -15.44 15.07 10.92
CA GLU A 98 -14.09 14.63 11.32
C GLU A 98 -14.15 13.82 12.63
N ALA A 99 -14.87 14.33 13.63
CA ALA A 99 -15.09 13.60 14.87
C ALA A 99 -15.82 12.27 14.63
N ALA A 100 -16.76 12.22 13.67
CA ALA A 100 -17.41 10.98 13.26
C ALA A 100 -16.43 9.99 12.62
N HIS A 101 -15.53 10.47 11.77
CA HIS A 101 -14.49 9.66 11.14
C HIS A 101 -13.58 9.01 12.20
N ILE A 102 -13.14 9.78 13.20
CA ILE A 102 -12.33 9.25 14.31
C ILE A 102 -13.07 8.14 15.05
N ARG A 103 -14.36 8.34 15.38
CA ARG A 103 -15.17 7.34 16.10
C ARG A 103 -15.29 6.03 15.32
N VAL A 104 -15.55 6.07 14.01
CA VAL A 104 -15.68 4.84 13.21
C VAL A 104 -14.33 4.14 12.99
N GLY A 105 -13.22 4.88 12.97
CA GLY A 105 -11.87 4.30 12.96
C GLY A 105 -11.53 3.60 14.29
N GLN A 106 -11.88 4.22 15.42
CA GLN A 106 -11.76 3.59 16.74
C GLN A 106 -12.62 2.33 16.84
N ARG A 107 -13.86 2.38 16.33
CA ARG A 107 -14.73 1.22 16.31
C ARG A 107 -14.15 0.05 15.52
N MET A 108 -13.52 0.34 14.38
CA MET A 108 -12.83 -0.68 13.59
C MET A 108 -11.70 -1.34 14.39
N LYS A 109 -10.89 -0.54 15.08
CA LYS A 109 -9.79 -1.03 15.92
C LYS A 109 -10.29 -2.00 16.98
N GLU A 110 -11.32 -1.61 17.74
CA GLU A 110 -11.92 -2.45 18.79
C GLU A 110 -12.40 -3.79 18.23
N LEU A 111 -13.18 -3.75 17.14
CA LEU A 111 -13.70 -4.97 16.51
C LEU A 111 -12.59 -5.89 16.01
N TYR A 112 -11.52 -5.32 15.46
CA TYR A 112 -10.37 -6.07 14.98
C TYR A 112 -9.66 -6.78 16.14
N GLU A 113 -9.29 -6.03 17.18
CA GLU A 113 -8.56 -6.55 18.34
C GLU A 113 -9.38 -7.61 19.08
N ASP A 114 -10.68 -7.39 19.27
CA ASP A 114 -11.59 -8.35 19.89
C ASP A 114 -11.72 -9.63 19.06
N THR A 115 -11.72 -9.52 17.73
CA THR A 115 -11.93 -10.66 16.83
C THR A 115 -10.67 -11.50 16.64
N PHE A 116 -9.51 -10.85 16.50
CA PHE A 116 -8.27 -11.52 16.12
C PHE A 116 -7.26 -11.67 17.27
N GLY A 117 -7.45 -10.95 18.38
CA GLY A 117 -6.49 -10.94 19.50
C GLY A 117 -5.12 -10.37 19.12
N GLU A 118 -5.07 -9.56 18.06
CA GLU A 118 -3.87 -8.91 17.52
C GLU A 118 -4.07 -7.40 17.50
N ASP A 119 -3.01 -6.63 17.78
CA ASP A 119 -3.03 -5.17 17.68
C ASP A 119 -3.41 -4.73 16.26
N TYR A 120 -4.34 -3.79 16.12
CA TYR A 120 -4.86 -3.41 14.81
C TYR A 120 -3.80 -2.68 13.96
N VAL A 121 -2.97 -1.87 14.60
CA VAL A 121 -1.83 -1.22 13.94
C VAL A 121 -0.61 -2.11 14.15
N ARG A 122 -0.54 -3.19 13.37
CA ARG A 122 0.64 -4.06 13.38
C ARG A 122 1.81 -3.29 12.77
N ALA A 123 2.94 -3.23 13.48
CA ALA A 123 4.20 -2.88 12.84
C ALA A 123 4.43 -3.90 11.72
N SER A 124 4.37 -3.47 10.46
CA SER A 124 4.71 -4.35 9.36
C SER A 124 6.17 -4.76 9.54
N ALA A 125 6.46 -6.07 9.45
CA ALA A 125 7.83 -6.59 9.53
C ALA A 125 8.77 -6.01 8.44
N GLY A 126 8.25 -5.19 7.51
CA GLY A 126 8.98 -4.46 6.49
C GLY A 126 9.18 -2.95 6.74
N ALA A 127 8.66 -2.37 7.84
CA ALA A 127 8.79 -0.92 8.09
C ALA A 127 10.21 -0.45 8.46
N PHE A 128 11.17 -1.36 8.70
CA PHE A 128 12.54 -1.03 9.10
C PHE A 128 13.62 -1.39 8.05
N ALA A 129 13.24 -1.69 6.81
CA ALA A 129 14.20 -1.99 5.74
C ALA A 129 14.30 -0.88 4.69
N HIS A 130 14.26 0.40 5.10
CA HIS A 130 14.81 1.44 4.24
C HIS A 130 16.33 1.43 4.39
N SER A 131 17.01 0.76 3.44
CA SER A 131 18.41 1.05 3.12
C SER A 131 18.47 2.45 2.51
N GLY A 132 18.40 3.45 3.37
CA GLY A 132 18.47 4.86 3.02
C GLY A 132 19.35 5.55 4.04
N VAL A 133 20.43 6.16 3.56
CA VAL A 133 21.30 7.01 4.37
C VAL A 133 20.45 8.13 4.98
N LEU A 134 20.23 8.12 6.29
CA LEU A 134 19.74 9.30 7.00
C LEU A 134 20.93 10.23 7.26
N VAL A 135 21.00 11.35 6.53
CA VAL A 135 21.75 12.51 6.98
C VAL A 135 20.82 13.29 7.91
N GLN A 136 21.09 13.28 9.21
CA GLN A 136 20.41 14.15 10.16
C GLN A 136 21.45 14.96 10.94
N ASP A 137 21.50 16.25 10.65
CA ASP A 137 22.07 17.25 11.55
C ASP A 137 21.14 17.39 12.76
N ILE A 138 21.47 16.76 13.89
CA ILE A 138 20.77 16.98 15.17
C ILE A 138 21.73 17.53 16.21
N ALA A 139 21.54 18.81 16.53
CA ALA A 139 22.05 19.47 17.73
C ALA A 139 21.32 18.93 18.97
N HIS A 140 22.07 18.69 20.05
CA HIS A 140 21.62 17.99 21.25
C HIS A 140 20.61 18.76 22.11
N SER A 141 19.62 18.08 22.69
CA SER A 141 19.57 17.78 24.15
C SER A 141 18.31 16.95 24.49
N GLY A 142 18.51 15.66 24.78
CA GLY A 142 17.43 14.74 25.18
C GLY A 142 17.74 13.28 24.80
N VAL A 143 17.66 12.38 25.76
CA VAL A 143 18.12 10.97 25.81
C VAL A 143 16.90 10.20 26.38
N LEU A 144 16.42 9.02 25.96
CA LEU A 144 16.70 7.90 25.01
C LEU A 144 15.32 7.18 24.82
N ALA A 145 15.05 6.16 24.00
CA ALA A 145 15.82 5.01 23.58
C ALA A 145 15.12 4.33 22.38
N ALA A 146 15.90 3.86 21.40
CA ALA A 146 15.47 2.79 20.51
C ALA A 146 16.65 1.83 20.38
N ASP A 147 16.40 0.55 20.67
CA ASP A 147 17.35 -0.54 20.42
C ASP A 147 17.55 -0.67 18.90
N VAL A 148 18.61 -0.04 18.37
CA VAL A 148 18.99 -0.16 16.97
C VAL A 148 20.03 -1.26 16.83
N ALA A 149 19.64 -2.38 16.23
CA ALA A 149 20.57 -3.42 15.81
C ALA A 149 21.21 -3.03 14.46
N HIS A 150 22.46 -2.56 14.48
CA HIS A 150 23.23 -2.31 13.27
C HIS A 150 23.95 -3.58 12.80
N SER A 151 23.75 -3.98 11.54
CA SER A 151 24.73 -4.75 10.78
C SER A 151 25.23 -3.88 9.62
N GLY A 152 26.28 -3.10 9.86
CA GLY A 152 26.84 -2.17 8.89
C GLY A 152 27.90 -1.25 9.51
N VAL A 153 28.91 -0.87 8.71
CA VAL A 153 30.09 -0.11 9.14
C VAL A 153 29.72 1.30 9.57
N LEU A 154 30.16 1.70 10.77
CA LEU A 154 30.11 3.10 11.23
C LEU A 154 31.12 3.93 10.43
N ALA A 155 30.64 4.80 9.54
CA ALA A 155 31.47 5.84 8.94
C ALA A 155 31.31 7.11 9.78
N SER A 156 32.26 7.37 10.68
CA SER A 156 32.47 8.70 11.25
C SER A 156 33.15 9.59 10.22
N ASP A 157 32.70 10.83 10.06
CA ASP A 157 33.40 11.83 9.24
C ASP A 157 34.82 12.07 9.77
N ILE A 158 35.81 11.48 9.10
CA ILE A 158 37.20 11.91 9.20
C ILE A 158 37.51 12.65 7.90
N ALA A 159 37.59 13.97 8.01
CA ALA A 159 38.08 14.83 6.95
C ALA A 159 39.53 14.47 6.59
N HIS A 160 39.76 13.98 5.37
CA HIS A 160 41.06 14.08 4.71
C HIS A 160 40.91 14.30 3.20
N SER A 161 41.69 15.24 2.69
CA SER A 161 41.86 15.62 1.29
C SER A 161 42.42 14.46 0.44
N GLY A 162 41.77 14.10 -0.65
CA GLY A 162 42.34 13.21 -1.67
C GLY A 162 41.30 12.66 -2.64
N VAL A 163 41.58 12.80 -3.95
CA VAL A 163 40.79 12.21 -5.04
C VAL A 163 40.97 10.70 -5.04
N LEU A 164 39.87 9.93 -5.11
CA LEU A 164 39.91 8.53 -5.54
C LEU A 164 38.76 8.25 -6.52
N ALA A 165 39.15 8.01 -7.77
CA ALA A 165 38.31 7.45 -8.81
C ALA A 165 38.08 5.95 -8.55
N ALA A 166 36.88 5.46 -8.83
CA ALA A 166 36.64 4.03 -9.02
C ALA A 166 35.55 3.83 -10.08
N ASP A 167 35.99 3.39 -11.25
CA ASP A 167 35.14 2.85 -12.31
C ASP A 167 34.53 1.51 -11.85
N VAL A 168 33.21 1.38 -11.94
CA VAL A 168 32.52 0.09 -11.83
C VAL A 168 32.00 -0.28 -13.21
N ALA A 169 32.65 -1.25 -13.83
CA ALA A 169 32.24 -1.87 -15.08
C ALA A 169 31.31 -3.06 -14.81
N HIS A 170 30.18 -3.14 -15.53
CA HIS A 170 29.43 -4.37 -15.67
C HIS A 170 29.73 -5.02 -17.03
N SER A 171 30.37 -6.19 -17.00
CA SER A 171 30.37 -7.14 -18.13
C SER A 171 29.24 -8.14 -17.94
N GLY A 172 28.17 -8.01 -18.72
CA GLY A 172 27.11 -9.00 -18.81
C GLY A 172 26.37 -8.83 -20.14
N VAL A 173 26.66 -9.70 -21.11
CA VAL A 173 25.89 -9.80 -22.35
C VAL A 173 24.57 -10.49 -22.04
N LEU A 174 23.46 -9.75 -22.09
CA LEU A 174 22.12 -10.34 -22.00
C LEU A 174 21.66 -10.76 -23.39
N ASN A 175 21.58 -12.08 -23.61
CA ASN A 175 20.85 -12.65 -24.73
C ASN A 175 19.34 -12.56 -24.40
N THR A 176 18.71 -11.44 -24.74
CA THR A 176 17.27 -11.28 -24.58
C THR A 176 16.56 -12.04 -25.70
N SER A 177 15.78 -13.06 -25.32
CA SER A 177 14.88 -13.73 -26.27
C SER A 177 13.85 -12.73 -26.80
N VAL A 178 13.43 -12.91 -28.06
CA VAL A 178 12.44 -12.05 -28.75
C VAL A 178 11.16 -11.84 -27.94
N VAL A 179 10.77 -12.83 -27.13
CA VAL A 179 9.60 -12.77 -26.24
C VAL A 179 9.74 -11.71 -25.15
N ALA A 180 10.94 -11.52 -24.59
CA ALA A 180 11.19 -10.49 -23.57
C ALA A 180 11.20 -9.07 -24.18
N ALA A 181 11.69 -8.94 -25.42
CA ALA A 181 11.66 -7.67 -26.15
C ALA A 181 10.22 -7.29 -26.55
N GLU A 182 9.42 -8.24 -27.02
CA GLU A 182 8.00 -8.01 -27.33
C GLU A 182 7.21 -7.63 -26.07
N ALA A 183 7.42 -8.33 -24.95
CA ALA A 183 6.78 -7.99 -23.68
C ALA A 183 7.17 -6.58 -23.19
N ALA A 184 8.44 -6.19 -23.33
CA ALA A 184 8.91 -4.86 -22.97
C ALA A 184 8.33 -3.76 -23.89
N ILE A 185 8.20 -4.01 -25.19
CA ILE A 185 7.58 -3.08 -26.14
C ILE A 185 6.09 -2.91 -25.86
N VAL A 186 5.37 -4.01 -25.60
CA VAL A 186 3.94 -3.96 -25.24
C VAL A 186 3.75 -3.23 -23.90
N ALA A 187 4.59 -3.50 -22.90
CA ALA A 187 4.56 -2.79 -21.62
C ALA A 187 4.83 -1.28 -21.79
N ALA A 188 5.83 -0.90 -22.60
CA ALA A 188 6.13 0.50 -22.91
C ALA A 188 5.01 1.20 -23.72
N GLN A 189 4.32 0.48 -24.60
CA GLN A 189 3.17 1.00 -25.33
C GLN A 189 1.94 1.19 -24.43
N GLN A 190 1.70 0.25 -23.50
CA GLN A 190 0.63 0.37 -22.50
C GLN A 190 0.90 1.52 -21.53
N SER A 191 2.14 1.71 -21.09
CA SER A 191 2.53 2.82 -20.21
C SER A 191 2.37 4.17 -20.92
N SER A 192 2.83 4.27 -22.18
CA SER A 192 2.60 5.45 -23.01
C SER A 192 1.11 5.79 -23.16
N PHE A 193 0.21 4.80 -23.22
CA PHE A 193 -1.23 5.07 -23.30
C PHE A 193 -1.81 5.70 -22.02
N TYR A 194 -1.34 5.33 -20.83
CA TYR A 194 -1.81 5.93 -19.57
C TYR A 194 -1.34 7.37 -19.39
N THR A 195 -0.11 7.66 -19.81
CA THR A 195 0.49 9.01 -19.73
C THR A 195 0.00 9.96 -20.82
N LEU A 196 -0.47 9.45 -21.97
CA LEU A 196 -0.98 10.25 -23.08
C LEU A 196 -2.49 10.58 -23.03
N ARG A 197 -3.21 10.18 -21.97
CA ARG A 197 -4.61 10.57 -21.81
C ARG A 197 -4.70 12.07 -21.51
N PRO A 198 -5.37 12.87 -22.36
CA PRO A 198 -5.53 14.31 -22.11
C PRO A 198 -6.20 14.53 -20.76
N ARG A 199 -5.60 15.36 -19.90
CA ARG A 199 -6.26 15.87 -18.70
C ARG A 199 -6.99 17.16 -19.04
N LEU A 200 -8.08 17.44 -18.34
CA LEU A 200 -8.70 18.76 -18.40
C LEU A 200 -7.62 19.80 -18.07
N SER A 201 -7.46 20.79 -18.94
CA SER A 201 -6.57 21.92 -18.66
C SER A 201 -7.05 22.59 -17.40
N GLN A 202 -6.16 22.80 -16.43
CA GLN A 202 -6.45 23.71 -15.32
C GLN A 202 -6.61 25.10 -15.93
N SER A 203 -7.85 25.53 -16.16
CA SER A 203 -8.11 26.95 -16.37
C SER A 203 -7.82 27.64 -15.03
N ALA A 204 -6.75 28.44 -15.02
CA ALA A 204 -6.36 29.29 -13.90
C ALA A 204 -7.46 30.30 -13.55
#